data_AF-A0A671Z519-F1
#
_entry.id   AF-A0A671Z519-F1
#
_cell.length_a   1.000
_cell.length_b   1.000
_cell.length_c   1.000
_cell.angle_alpha   90.00
_cell.angle_beta   90.00
_cell.angle_gamma   90.00
#
_symmetry.space_group_name_H-M   'P 1'
#
loop_
_entity.id
_entity.type
_entity.pdbx_description
1 polymer ?
#
loop_
_entity_poly.entity_id
_entity_poly.type
_entity_poly.pdbx_seq_one_letter_code
_entity_poly.pdbx_strand_id
1 'polypeptide(L)'
;ETVSQFVFSFLFLYDTIRPQTGSVTSQSEEVKRSACWVKVSRHESISTNLQSTQRGGGGGGGGGGGVLWAAVAFSLFSSSDEDQRDEAQRKEDELILLLKKAKLSVYRGQLQAASGFLHQAVALAHQTHNNQAIIYTYSLMANLAYVQGQLDNAEKLFKAAMSFMLSGGTPEDDNAVIEISLKLASIYAEQNKAELAEHGFRFCMESLEAKLEKQKEIPAEEEALRKDTRLLLGLCLDSRARYRASTLHLKQAGQDYQSALNICRQEQGNTHPQTLVLMSDLATVLDLQGHYDDALVLVQQAVDLSRSAGHPDQHILMGNMAGILLHKGHLEDAVRFYQEALNLAQQAGDQEAVDKVQEGLKEVKKRNQERKEEEKAALK
;
A
#
# COMPACT_ATOMS: atom_id res chain seq x y z
N GLU A 1 -3.55 -14.48 -14.87
CA GLU A 1 -2.47 -14.62 -13.86
C GLU A 1 -1.64 -13.34 -13.68
N THR A 2 -1.31 -12.60 -14.75
CA THR A 2 -0.65 -11.29 -14.68
C THR A 2 -1.45 -10.25 -13.86
N VAL A 3 -2.76 -10.08 -14.11
CA VAL A 3 -3.58 -9.10 -13.35
C VAL A 3 -3.58 -9.41 -11.84
N SER A 4 -3.64 -10.69 -11.44
CA SER A 4 -3.59 -11.10 -10.03
C SER A 4 -2.22 -10.89 -9.37
N GLN A 5 -1.10 -11.07 -10.11
CA GLN A 5 0.24 -10.74 -9.60
C GLN A 5 0.50 -9.23 -9.54
N PHE A 6 -0.15 -8.45 -10.41
CA PHE A 6 -0.11 -6.99 -10.41
C PHE A 6 -0.96 -6.39 -9.29
N VAL A 7 -2.15 -6.91 -9.01
CA VAL A 7 -2.97 -6.49 -7.85
C VAL A 7 -2.29 -6.84 -6.51
N PHE A 8 -1.62 -7.99 -6.42
CA PHE A 8 -0.81 -8.34 -5.24
C PHE A 8 0.45 -7.46 -5.12
N SER A 9 1.13 -7.17 -6.23
CA SER A 9 2.24 -6.21 -6.24
C SER A 9 1.76 -4.81 -5.94
N PHE A 10 0.54 -4.45 -6.33
CA PHE A 10 -0.10 -3.17 -6.04
C PHE A 10 -0.45 -3.04 -4.58
N LEU A 11 -1.11 -4.01 -3.93
CA LEU A 11 -1.35 -3.99 -2.48
C LEU A 11 -0.05 -3.89 -1.69
N PHE A 12 0.96 -4.67 -2.11
CA PHE A 12 2.29 -4.63 -1.53
C PHE A 12 2.95 -3.24 -1.69
N LEU A 13 2.85 -2.64 -2.88
CA LEU A 13 3.37 -1.30 -3.14
C LEU A 13 2.48 -0.20 -2.57
N TYR A 14 1.19 -0.44 -2.37
CA TYR A 14 0.21 0.48 -1.80
C TYR A 14 0.50 0.68 -0.32
N ASP A 15 0.84 -0.39 0.39
CA ASP A 15 1.44 -0.31 1.73
C ASP A 15 2.80 0.40 1.71
N THR A 16 3.61 0.21 0.65
CA THR A 16 4.94 0.85 0.51
C THR A 16 4.88 2.32 0.07
N ILE A 17 3.81 2.74 -0.61
CA ILE A 17 3.62 4.05 -1.26
C ILE A 17 2.62 4.91 -0.50
N ARG A 18 1.89 4.37 0.48
CA ARG A 18 0.96 5.13 1.34
C ARG A 18 1.64 6.42 1.82
N PRO A 19 1.23 7.60 1.32
CA PRO A 19 1.54 8.84 2.00
C PRO A 19 0.78 8.79 3.33
N GLN A 20 1.52 8.93 4.42
CA GLN A 20 1.01 9.00 5.78
C GLN A 20 0.09 10.22 5.88
N THR A 21 -1.23 10.00 5.94
CA THR A 21 -2.16 11.06 6.32
C THR A 21 -1.95 11.33 7.81
N GLY A 22 -1.22 12.41 8.09
CA GLY A 22 -1.10 12.98 9.43
C GLY A 22 -2.45 13.50 9.92
N SER A 23 -2.67 13.38 11.22
CA SER A 23 -3.77 14.03 11.93
C SER A 23 -3.58 15.55 11.89
N VAL A 24 -4.60 16.25 11.39
CA VAL A 24 -4.71 17.71 11.50
C VAL A 24 -5.30 18.03 12.87
N THR A 25 -4.49 18.59 13.78
CA THR A 25 -4.99 19.31 14.96
C THR A 25 -4.31 20.67 15.11
N SER A 26 -5.12 21.69 14.81
CA SER A 26 -5.18 23.09 15.25
C SER A 26 -3.94 23.93 15.62
N GLN A 27 -3.74 24.93 14.74
CA GLN A 27 -3.51 26.37 14.95
C GLN A 27 -2.10 26.96 15.20
N SER A 28 -1.83 27.94 14.31
CA SER A 28 -0.93 29.10 14.36
C SER A 28 0.60 28.88 14.22
N GLU A 29 1.09 29.30 13.04
CA GLU A 29 2.38 29.97 12.76
C GLU A 29 3.74 29.28 12.99
N GLU A 30 3.84 28.07 13.54
CA GLU A 30 5.13 27.32 13.59
C GLU A 30 5.36 26.38 12.38
N VAL A 31 4.98 26.83 11.17
CA VAL A 31 4.89 26.04 9.91
C VAL A 31 6.25 25.75 9.24
N LYS A 32 7.36 25.65 9.99
CA LYS A 32 8.66 25.23 9.42
C LYS A 32 9.47 24.42 10.41
N ARG A 33 9.24 23.10 10.45
CA ARG A 33 10.28 22.04 10.45
C ARG A 33 9.72 20.69 10.89
N SER A 34 10.22 19.66 10.22
CA SER A 34 10.33 18.26 10.69
C SER A 34 9.12 17.35 10.45
N ALA A 35 8.91 16.96 9.19
CA ALA A 35 8.18 15.75 8.81
C ALA A 35 9.20 14.69 8.36
N CYS A 36 9.34 13.58 9.09
CA CYS A 36 10.32 12.53 8.81
C CYS A 36 9.68 11.13 8.92
N TRP A 37 9.46 10.53 7.75
CA TRP A 37 9.37 9.12 7.31
C TRP A 37 9.00 7.97 8.27
N VAL A 38 8.21 7.02 7.72
CA VAL A 38 8.27 5.60 8.09
C VAL A 38 8.43 4.64 6.92
N LYS A 39 9.07 3.54 7.31
CA LYS A 39 9.49 2.33 6.63
C LYS A 39 8.48 1.23 6.99
N VAL A 40 7.86 0.59 6.00
CA VAL A 40 7.00 -0.59 6.22
C VAL A 40 7.82 -1.74 6.81
N SER A 41 7.42 -2.25 7.98
CA SER A 41 7.96 -3.48 8.57
C SER A 41 7.04 -4.67 8.29
N ARG A 42 7.62 -5.65 7.60
CA ARG A 42 7.38 -7.11 7.71
C ARG A 42 5.93 -7.61 7.62
N HIS A 43 5.55 -8.00 6.41
CA HIS A 43 4.68 -9.17 6.22
C HIS A 43 5.55 -10.44 6.05
N GLU A 44 5.52 -11.32 7.05
CA GLU A 44 5.88 -12.74 6.87
C GLU A 44 4.66 -13.50 6.32
N SER A 45 4.93 -14.50 5.48
CA SER A 45 4.02 -15.44 4.79
C SER A 45 3.34 -14.87 3.51
N ILE A 46 3.35 -15.51 2.33
CA ILE A 46 3.48 -16.93 1.95
C ILE A 46 4.28 -17.03 0.64
N SER A 47 5.37 -17.80 0.67
CA SER A 47 6.04 -18.33 -0.52
C SER A 47 5.30 -19.59 -0.97
N THR A 48 4.55 -19.55 -2.07
CA THR A 48 4.23 -20.76 -2.87
C THR A 48 3.68 -20.40 -4.26
N ASN A 49 4.08 -21.23 -5.23
CA ASN A 49 3.58 -21.36 -6.60
C ASN A 49 4.07 -20.37 -7.67
N LEU A 50 5.36 -20.50 -8.00
CA LEU A 50 5.78 -20.68 -9.39
C LEU A 50 6.34 -22.09 -9.52
N GLN A 51 5.46 -23.09 -9.58
CA GLN A 51 5.83 -24.41 -10.08
C GLN A 51 5.51 -24.44 -11.57
N SER A 52 6.57 -24.57 -12.37
CA SER A 52 6.49 -24.93 -13.78
C SER A 52 5.77 -26.27 -13.91
N THR A 53 4.67 -26.28 -14.66
CA THR A 53 4.06 -27.51 -15.17
C THR A 53 5.05 -28.23 -16.09
N GLN A 54 5.73 -29.24 -15.57
CA GLN A 54 6.51 -30.17 -16.36
C GLN A 54 5.57 -31.26 -16.89
N ARG A 55 5.43 -31.33 -18.22
CA ARG A 55 4.68 -32.37 -18.94
C ARG A 55 5.26 -33.75 -18.61
N GLY A 56 4.39 -34.67 -18.21
CA GLY A 56 4.75 -36.06 -17.90
C GLY A 56 5.17 -36.88 -19.11
N GLY A 57 6.20 -37.69 -18.91
CA GLY A 57 6.57 -38.86 -19.71
C GLY A 57 6.93 -39.98 -18.73
N GLY A 58 6.30 -41.15 -18.87
CA GLY A 58 6.26 -42.21 -17.87
C GLY A 58 7.36 -43.29 -17.95
N GLY A 59 7.25 -44.24 -17.01
CA GLY A 59 8.06 -45.47 -16.86
C GLY A 59 9.00 -45.36 -15.65
N GLY A 60 9.08 -46.26 -14.66
CA GLY A 60 8.56 -47.61 -14.45
C GLY A 60 9.61 -48.41 -13.67
N GLY A 61 9.26 -48.97 -12.50
CA GLY A 61 9.92 -50.16 -11.92
C GLY A 61 10.97 -50.00 -10.81
N GLY A 62 10.58 -50.33 -9.57
CA GLY A 62 11.16 -51.46 -8.79
C GLY A 62 12.47 -51.30 -7.98
N GLY A 63 12.34 -51.43 -6.65
CA GLY A 63 13.15 -52.38 -5.86
C GLY A 63 14.30 -51.88 -4.97
N GLY A 64 14.03 -51.74 -3.67
CA GLY A 64 14.76 -52.36 -2.53
C GLY A 64 16.25 -52.09 -2.26
N GLY A 65 16.55 -51.72 -1.01
CA GLY A 65 17.82 -52.04 -0.32
C GLY A 65 18.66 -50.83 0.09
N GLY A 66 18.65 -50.49 1.38
CA GLY A 66 19.53 -49.47 1.94
C GLY A 66 20.92 -50.02 2.28
N VAL A 67 21.95 -49.20 2.09
CA VAL A 67 23.16 -49.10 2.94
C VAL A 67 23.72 -47.67 2.78
N LEU A 68 23.98 -47.03 3.91
CA LEU A 68 24.68 -45.75 4.03
C LEU A 68 26.08 -45.79 3.39
N TRP A 69 26.38 -44.82 2.53
CA TRP A 69 27.71 -44.23 2.45
C TRP A 69 27.59 -42.70 2.48
N ALA A 70 28.09 -42.13 3.57
CA ALA A 70 28.49 -40.74 3.64
C ALA A 70 29.57 -40.47 2.58
N ALA A 71 29.61 -39.22 2.10
CA ALA A 71 30.53 -38.67 1.11
C ALA A 71 30.24 -39.01 -0.37
N VAL A 72 29.26 -38.31 -0.95
CA VAL A 72 29.43 -37.77 -2.31
C VAL A 72 29.22 -36.27 -2.23
N ALA A 73 30.28 -35.59 -2.64
CA ALA A 73 30.43 -34.15 -2.68
C ALA A 73 29.29 -33.46 -3.45
N PHE A 74 29.07 -32.20 -3.10
CA PHE A 74 28.50 -31.17 -3.96
C PHE A 74 28.89 -31.40 -5.43
N SER A 75 27.97 -31.96 -6.19
CA SER A 75 28.02 -32.05 -7.66
C SER A 75 26.65 -31.69 -8.22
N LEU A 76 26.06 -30.61 -7.68
CA LEU A 76 24.85 -29.97 -8.21
C LEU A 76 25.18 -28.71 -9.02
N PHE A 77 26.35 -28.70 -9.65
CA PHE A 77 26.60 -27.88 -10.82
C PHE A 77 27.12 -28.82 -11.91
N SER A 78 26.20 -29.49 -12.61
CA SER A 78 26.54 -30.01 -13.94
C SER A 78 26.68 -28.79 -14.85
N SER A 79 27.91 -28.41 -15.12
CA SER A 79 28.34 -27.36 -16.05
C SER A 79 28.00 -27.66 -17.51
N SER A 80 26.91 -28.39 -17.78
CA SER A 80 26.50 -28.85 -19.12
C SER A 80 25.14 -28.31 -19.55
N ASP A 81 24.38 -27.66 -18.66
CA ASP A 81 23.12 -26.97 -19.00
C ASP A 81 23.33 -25.45 -19.24
N GLU A 82 24.51 -24.90 -18.92
CA GLU A 82 24.83 -23.49 -19.22
C GLU A 82 25.01 -23.22 -20.73
N ASP A 83 25.33 -24.27 -21.50
CA ASP A 83 25.72 -24.19 -22.91
C ASP A 83 24.55 -24.19 -23.91
N GLN A 84 23.30 -24.27 -23.47
CA GLN A 84 22.12 -24.25 -24.36
C GLN A 84 21.24 -22.99 -24.25
N ARG A 85 21.56 -22.05 -23.35
CA ARG A 85 20.82 -20.79 -23.27
C ARG A 85 21.29 -19.83 -24.34
N ASP A 86 20.43 -19.55 -25.32
CA ASP A 86 20.66 -18.49 -26.31
C ASP A 86 20.81 -17.12 -25.63
N GLU A 87 21.55 -16.22 -26.29
CA GLU A 87 21.92 -14.90 -25.77
C GLU A 87 20.71 -14.08 -25.28
N ALA A 88 19.57 -14.21 -25.97
CA ALA A 88 18.33 -13.55 -25.59
C ALA A 88 17.82 -14.03 -24.20
N GLN A 89 17.84 -15.34 -23.95
CA GLN A 89 17.43 -15.92 -22.67
C GLN A 89 18.37 -15.47 -21.54
N ARG A 90 19.67 -15.38 -21.81
CA ARG A 90 20.66 -14.91 -20.82
C ARG A 90 20.40 -13.45 -20.42
N LYS A 91 20.08 -12.58 -21.39
CA LYS A 91 19.73 -11.17 -21.14
C LYS A 91 18.42 -11.04 -20.37
N GLU A 92 17.43 -11.89 -20.65
CA GLU A 92 16.18 -11.92 -19.88
C GLU A 92 16.40 -12.38 -18.43
N ASP A 93 17.18 -13.45 -18.23
CA ASP A 93 17.55 -13.94 -16.89
C ASP A 93 18.30 -12.86 -16.08
N GLU A 94 19.24 -12.15 -16.73
CA GLU A 94 19.99 -11.04 -16.13
C GLU A 94 19.07 -9.87 -15.74
N LEU A 95 18.15 -9.48 -16.63
CA LEU A 95 17.16 -8.45 -16.38
C LEU A 95 16.28 -8.82 -15.16
N ILE A 96 15.76 -10.04 -15.10
CA ILE A 96 14.95 -10.53 -13.97
C ILE A 96 15.77 -10.48 -12.68
N LEU A 97 17.04 -10.87 -12.73
CA LEU A 97 17.93 -10.83 -11.57
C LEU A 97 18.16 -9.39 -11.07
N LEU A 98 18.38 -8.44 -11.97
CA LEU A 98 18.55 -7.02 -11.63
C LEU A 98 17.29 -6.46 -10.96
N LEU A 99 16.11 -6.76 -11.51
CA LEU A 99 14.84 -6.32 -10.94
C LEU A 99 14.58 -6.92 -9.56
N LYS A 100 14.92 -8.20 -9.35
CA LYS A 100 14.83 -8.87 -8.04
C LYS A 100 15.80 -8.24 -7.02
N LYS A 101 17.04 -7.97 -7.43
CA LYS A 101 18.04 -7.28 -6.58
C LYS A 101 17.57 -5.87 -6.20
N ALA A 102 17.04 -5.11 -7.17
CA ALA A 102 16.47 -3.79 -6.91
C ALA A 102 15.37 -3.85 -5.85
N LYS A 103 14.38 -4.74 -6.04
CA LYS A 103 13.27 -4.93 -5.10
C LYS A 103 13.75 -5.32 -3.69
N LEU A 104 14.71 -6.25 -3.60
CA LEU A 104 15.31 -6.65 -2.33
C LEU A 104 16.10 -5.52 -1.66
N SER A 105 16.80 -4.70 -2.44
CA SER A 105 17.50 -3.53 -1.92
C SER A 105 16.52 -2.48 -1.38
N VAL A 106 15.38 -2.25 -2.04
CA VAL A 106 14.30 -1.41 -1.50
C VAL A 106 13.82 -1.96 -0.16
N TYR A 107 13.55 -3.27 -0.06
CA TYR A 107 13.14 -3.90 1.20
C TYR A 107 14.13 -3.70 2.35
N ARG A 108 15.41 -3.68 2.05
CA ARG A 108 16.48 -3.46 3.04
C ARG A 108 16.69 -1.98 3.37
N GLY A 109 15.97 -1.06 2.73
CA GLY A 109 16.20 0.38 2.81
C GLY A 109 17.46 0.85 2.09
N GLN A 110 18.04 0.02 1.22
CA GLN A 110 19.25 0.30 0.45
C GLN A 110 18.89 1.01 -0.86
N LEU A 111 18.30 2.21 -0.75
CA LEU A 111 17.69 2.91 -1.89
C LEU A 111 18.69 3.25 -3.02
N GLN A 112 19.95 3.53 -2.67
CA GLN A 112 21.00 3.81 -3.67
C GLN A 112 21.40 2.56 -4.46
N ALA A 113 21.52 1.41 -3.78
CA ALA A 113 21.78 0.14 -4.46
C ALA A 113 20.61 -0.24 -5.38
N ALA A 114 19.37 -0.05 -4.90
CA ALA A 114 18.17 -0.26 -5.71
C ALA A 114 18.18 0.61 -6.98
N SER A 115 18.51 1.90 -6.84
CA SER A 115 18.66 2.81 -7.98
C SER A 115 19.69 2.28 -8.99
N GLY A 116 20.87 1.86 -8.52
CA GLY A 116 21.91 1.29 -9.38
C GLY A 116 21.44 0.06 -10.18
N PHE A 117 20.75 -0.87 -9.53
CA PHE A 117 20.20 -2.05 -10.21
C PHE A 117 19.11 -1.69 -11.23
N LEU A 118 18.25 -0.70 -10.94
CA LEU A 118 17.19 -0.28 -11.86
C LEU A 118 17.75 0.43 -13.11
N HIS A 119 18.82 1.23 -12.97
CA HIS A 119 19.49 1.84 -14.13
C HIS A 119 20.13 0.79 -15.06
N GLN A 120 20.71 -0.26 -14.49
CA GLN A 120 21.21 -1.39 -15.28
C GLN A 120 20.06 -2.14 -15.97
N ALA A 121 18.97 -2.40 -15.24
CA ALA A 121 17.79 -3.08 -15.77
C ALA A 121 17.16 -2.33 -16.94
N VAL A 122 16.98 -1.00 -16.84
CA VAL A 122 16.33 -0.22 -17.90
C VAL A 122 17.20 -0.15 -19.16
N ALA A 123 18.52 -0.05 -18.99
CA ALA A 123 19.45 -0.08 -20.12
C ALA A 123 19.36 -1.42 -20.88
N LEU A 124 19.34 -2.54 -20.13
CA LEU A 124 19.21 -3.88 -20.71
C LEU A 124 17.82 -4.11 -21.35
N ALA A 125 16.76 -3.58 -20.74
CA ALA A 125 15.39 -3.65 -21.28
C ALA A 125 15.29 -2.91 -22.63
N HIS A 126 15.92 -1.74 -22.77
CA HIS A 126 16.01 -1.03 -24.05
C HIS A 126 16.83 -1.78 -25.10
N GLN A 127 17.97 -2.36 -24.71
CA GLN A 127 18.82 -3.15 -25.62
C GLN A 127 18.12 -4.39 -26.16
N THR A 128 17.23 -4.99 -25.36
CA THR A 128 16.45 -6.17 -25.74
C THR A 128 15.12 -5.81 -26.41
N HIS A 129 14.81 -4.52 -26.59
CA HIS A 129 13.54 -4.01 -27.12
C HIS A 129 12.31 -4.60 -26.42
N ASN A 130 12.43 -4.92 -25.12
CA ASN A 130 11.37 -5.51 -24.35
C ASN A 130 10.51 -4.41 -23.70
N ASN A 131 9.44 -3.99 -24.40
CA ASN A 131 8.55 -2.91 -23.94
C ASN A 131 7.94 -3.19 -22.55
N GLN A 132 7.58 -4.44 -22.26
CA GLN A 132 7.02 -4.81 -20.94
C GLN A 132 8.05 -4.60 -19.82
N ALA A 133 9.30 -5.00 -20.06
CA ALA A 133 10.39 -4.75 -19.13
C ALA A 133 10.70 -3.25 -18.96
N ILE A 134 10.63 -2.48 -20.04
CA ILE A 134 10.83 -1.02 -20.01
C ILE A 134 9.76 -0.37 -19.12
N ILE A 135 8.48 -0.67 -19.35
CA ILE A 135 7.34 -0.15 -18.58
C ILE A 135 7.48 -0.51 -17.09
N TYR A 136 7.76 -1.78 -16.80
CA TYR A 136 7.91 -2.28 -15.43
C TYR A 136 9.09 -1.61 -14.72
N THR A 137 10.24 -1.49 -15.40
CA THR A 137 11.43 -0.86 -14.81
C THR A 137 11.22 0.63 -14.55
N TYR A 138 10.63 1.37 -15.50
CA TYR A 138 10.27 2.78 -15.27
C TYR A 138 9.30 2.95 -14.11
N SER A 139 8.30 2.08 -14.01
CA SER A 139 7.37 2.10 -12.88
C SER A 139 8.10 1.90 -11.55
N LEU A 140 9.01 0.92 -11.44
CA LEU A 140 9.81 0.72 -10.23
C LEU A 140 10.73 1.92 -9.92
N MET A 141 11.35 2.52 -10.92
CA MET A 141 12.16 3.74 -10.75
C MET A 141 11.31 4.91 -10.26
N ALA A 142 10.08 5.05 -10.78
CA ALA A 142 9.15 6.10 -10.38
C ALA A 142 8.73 5.92 -8.91
N ASN A 143 8.41 4.69 -8.49
CA ASN A 143 8.10 4.38 -7.10
C ASN A 143 9.30 4.68 -6.18
N LEU A 144 10.51 4.32 -6.60
CA LEU A 144 11.72 4.63 -5.84
C LEU A 144 11.94 6.14 -5.71
N ALA A 145 11.76 6.90 -6.79
CA ALA A 145 11.86 8.36 -6.80
C ALA A 145 10.81 8.98 -5.87
N TYR A 146 9.57 8.47 -5.89
CA TYR A 146 8.48 8.90 -5.01
C TYR A 146 8.84 8.70 -3.53
N VAL A 147 9.32 7.49 -3.16
CA VAL A 147 9.77 7.18 -1.80
C VAL A 147 11.01 8.00 -1.38
N GLN A 148 11.74 8.59 -2.33
CA GLN A 148 12.83 9.53 -2.04
C GLN A 148 12.37 10.99 -1.95
N GLY A 149 11.07 11.26 -2.12
CA GLY A 149 10.51 12.62 -2.19
C GLY A 149 10.82 13.35 -3.50
N GLN A 150 11.34 12.65 -4.51
CA GLN A 150 11.69 13.23 -5.82
C GLN A 150 10.46 13.24 -6.74
N LEU A 151 9.43 14.00 -6.36
CA LEU A 151 8.12 13.99 -7.01
C LEU A 151 8.19 14.30 -8.52
N ASP A 152 9.02 15.25 -8.93
CA ASP A 152 9.20 15.59 -10.35
C ASP A 152 9.83 14.45 -11.17
N ASN A 153 10.74 13.69 -10.57
CA ASN A 153 11.34 12.53 -11.22
C ASN A 153 10.33 11.38 -11.30
N ALA A 154 9.58 11.14 -10.24
CA ALA A 154 8.50 10.16 -10.22
C ALA A 154 7.45 10.46 -11.30
N GLU A 155 7.03 11.73 -11.41
CA GLU A 155 6.10 12.20 -12.45
C GLU A 155 6.62 11.88 -13.86
N LYS A 156 7.88 12.25 -14.16
CA LYS A 156 8.50 12.00 -15.47
C LYS A 156 8.58 10.51 -15.80
N LEU A 157 8.96 9.69 -14.84
CA LEU A 157 9.13 8.24 -15.02
C LEU A 157 7.78 7.54 -15.22
N PHE A 158 6.73 7.93 -14.49
CA PHE A 158 5.38 7.40 -14.73
C PHE A 158 4.80 7.85 -16.07
N LYS A 159 5.02 9.11 -16.47
CA LYS A 159 4.65 9.58 -17.82
C LYS A 159 5.37 8.80 -18.91
N ALA A 160 6.66 8.50 -18.72
CA ALA A 160 7.41 7.66 -19.66
C ALA A 160 6.82 6.24 -19.73
N ALA A 161 6.56 5.60 -18.59
CA ALA A 161 5.92 4.28 -18.54
C ALA A 161 4.56 4.27 -19.27
N MET A 162 3.69 5.25 -18.97
CA MET A 162 2.39 5.41 -19.63
C MET A 162 2.52 5.64 -21.14
N SER A 163 3.49 6.45 -21.58
CA SER A 163 3.76 6.67 -23.01
C SER A 163 4.14 5.38 -23.74
N PHE A 164 4.95 4.51 -23.11
CA PHE A 164 5.26 3.19 -23.66
C PHE A 164 4.04 2.27 -23.73
N MET A 165 3.14 2.33 -22.74
CA MET A 165 1.90 1.55 -22.77
C MET A 165 0.98 1.98 -23.91
N LEU A 166 0.72 3.27 -24.04
CA LEU A 166 -0.20 3.82 -25.06
C LEU A 166 0.37 3.65 -26.48
N SER A 167 1.66 3.93 -26.69
CA SER A 167 2.31 3.68 -27.99
C SER A 167 2.39 2.19 -28.34
N GLY A 168 2.41 1.31 -27.33
CA GLY A 168 2.30 -0.13 -27.47
C GLY A 168 0.88 -0.65 -27.73
N GLY A 169 -0.13 0.25 -27.84
CA GLY A 169 -1.52 -0.10 -28.14
C GLY A 169 -2.36 -0.49 -26.92
N THR A 170 -1.87 -0.23 -25.70
CA THR A 170 -2.68 -0.44 -24.49
C THR A 170 -3.82 0.58 -24.47
N PRO A 171 -5.10 0.17 -24.32
CA PRO A 171 -6.23 1.09 -24.26
C PRO A 171 -6.13 2.09 -23.10
N GLU A 172 -6.66 3.29 -23.28
CA GLU A 172 -6.67 4.32 -22.22
C GLU A 172 -7.51 3.92 -21.00
N ASP A 173 -8.55 3.10 -21.20
CA ASP A 173 -9.42 2.55 -20.16
C ASP A 173 -8.94 1.18 -19.62
N ASP A 174 -7.71 0.77 -19.96
CA ASP A 174 -7.08 -0.41 -19.37
C ASP A 174 -6.73 -0.16 -17.90
N ASN A 175 -6.90 -1.19 -17.06
CA ASN A 175 -6.68 -1.07 -15.61
C ASN A 175 -5.23 -0.68 -15.31
N ALA A 176 -4.25 -1.11 -16.11
CA ALA A 176 -2.85 -0.75 -15.92
C ALA A 176 -2.59 0.73 -16.24
N VAL A 177 -3.26 1.30 -17.25
CA VAL A 177 -3.15 2.74 -17.57
C VAL A 177 -3.77 3.57 -16.45
N ILE A 178 -4.96 3.15 -15.99
CA ILE A 178 -5.67 3.80 -14.89
C ILE A 178 -4.84 3.74 -13.60
N GLU A 179 -4.12 2.64 -13.34
CA GLU A 179 -3.21 2.53 -12.19
C GLU A 179 -2.10 3.58 -12.23
N ILE A 180 -1.45 3.79 -13.38
CA ILE A 180 -0.43 4.84 -13.51
C ILE A 180 -1.06 6.23 -13.40
N SER A 181 -2.24 6.43 -13.98
CA SER A 181 -3.00 7.69 -13.87
C SER A 181 -3.33 8.02 -12.41
N LEU A 182 -3.71 7.02 -11.61
CA LEU A 182 -3.94 7.19 -10.16
C LEU A 182 -2.66 7.63 -9.44
N LYS A 183 -1.51 7.02 -9.76
CA LYS A 183 -0.22 7.41 -9.17
C LYS A 183 0.18 8.84 -9.55
N LEU A 184 -0.05 9.24 -10.80
CA LEU A 184 0.17 10.61 -11.24
C LEU A 184 -0.77 11.60 -10.52
N ALA A 185 -2.05 11.26 -10.35
CA ALA A 185 -3.00 12.08 -9.60
C ALA A 185 -2.53 12.31 -8.15
N SER A 186 -2.06 11.27 -7.48
CA SER A 186 -1.47 11.36 -6.14
C SER A 186 -0.20 12.21 -6.12
N ILE A 187 0.70 12.07 -7.11
CA ILE A 187 1.88 12.94 -7.23
C ILE A 187 1.47 14.40 -7.40
N TYR A 188 0.43 14.68 -8.20
CA TYR A 188 -0.08 16.03 -8.37
C TYR A 188 -0.68 16.59 -7.09
N ALA A 189 -1.35 15.77 -6.29
CA ALA A 189 -1.82 16.17 -4.97
C ALA A 189 -0.64 16.58 -4.06
N GLU A 190 0.42 15.76 -3.99
CA GLU A 190 1.62 16.04 -3.19
C GLU A 190 2.41 17.27 -3.68
N GLN A 191 2.40 17.53 -4.99
CA GLN A 191 2.98 18.73 -5.60
C GLN A 191 2.09 19.98 -5.47
N ASN A 192 0.94 19.88 -4.79
CA ASN A 192 -0.06 20.96 -4.66
C ASN A 192 -0.61 21.46 -6.01
N LYS A 193 -0.66 20.59 -7.03
CA LYS A 193 -1.25 20.85 -8.35
C LYS A 193 -2.72 20.40 -8.36
N ALA A 194 -3.56 21.13 -7.62
CA ALA A 194 -4.92 20.73 -7.28
C ALA A 194 -5.80 20.38 -8.51
N GLU A 195 -5.78 21.21 -9.55
CA GLU A 195 -6.59 20.97 -10.76
C GLU A 195 -6.22 19.66 -11.46
N LEU A 196 -4.91 19.38 -11.59
CA LEU A 196 -4.42 18.15 -12.21
C LEU A 196 -4.72 16.91 -11.35
N ALA A 197 -4.62 17.04 -10.02
CA ALA A 197 -4.97 15.96 -9.10
C ALA A 197 -6.45 15.59 -9.23
N GLU A 198 -7.36 16.58 -9.15
CA GLU A 198 -8.80 16.32 -9.24
C GLU A 198 -9.21 15.80 -10.62
N HIS A 199 -8.61 16.31 -11.70
CA HIS A 199 -8.80 15.75 -13.04
C HIS A 199 -8.32 14.30 -13.13
N GLY A 200 -7.14 13.98 -12.59
CA GLY A 200 -6.59 12.63 -12.59
C GLY A 200 -7.47 11.66 -11.83
N PHE A 201 -7.92 12.02 -10.62
CA PHE A 201 -8.84 11.18 -9.85
C PHE A 201 -10.15 10.97 -10.60
N ARG A 202 -10.76 12.05 -11.14
CA ARG A 202 -12.00 11.99 -11.91
C ARG A 202 -11.88 11.03 -13.10
N PHE A 203 -10.82 11.17 -13.90
CA PHE A 203 -10.54 10.28 -15.03
C PHE A 203 -10.51 8.82 -14.60
N CYS A 204 -9.81 8.51 -13.49
CA CYS A 204 -9.69 7.12 -13.03
C CYS A 204 -11.06 6.52 -12.67
N MET A 205 -11.88 7.24 -11.90
CA MET A 205 -13.17 6.67 -11.47
C MET A 205 -14.18 6.62 -12.62
N GLU A 206 -14.31 7.67 -13.43
CA GLU A 206 -15.24 7.67 -14.56
C GLU A 206 -14.92 6.55 -15.55
N SER A 207 -13.62 6.30 -15.81
CA SER A 207 -13.19 5.20 -16.68
C SER A 207 -13.55 3.82 -16.10
N LEU A 208 -13.31 3.61 -14.80
CA LEU A 208 -13.62 2.34 -14.13
C LEU A 208 -15.12 2.11 -14.00
N GLU A 209 -15.90 3.13 -13.64
CA GLU A 209 -17.36 3.06 -13.55
C GLU A 209 -17.98 2.75 -14.91
N ALA A 210 -17.55 3.45 -15.97
CA ALA A 210 -18.01 3.17 -17.33
C ALA A 210 -17.67 1.73 -17.77
N LYS A 211 -16.49 1.23 -17.38
CA LYS A 211 -16.07 -0.15 -17.65
C LYS A 211 -16.93 -1.17 -16.90
N LEU A 212 -17.24 -0.92 -15.63
CA LEU A 212 -18.10 -1.77 -14.81
C LEU A 212 -19.55 -1.79 -15.33
N GLU A 213 -20.08 -0.67 -15.81
CA GLU A 213 -21.41 -0.61 -16.43
C GLU A 213 -21.48 -1.48 -17.70
N LYS A 214 -20.49 -1.37 -18.59
CA LYS A 214 -20.42 -2.22 -19.79
C LYS A 214 -20.31 -3.72 -19.45
N GLN A 215 -19.64 -4.04 -18.33
CA GLN A 215 -19.45 -5.41 -17.89
C GLN A 215 -20.70 -6.06 -17.27
N LYS A 216 -21.77 -5.31 -16.96
CA LYS A 216 -23.03 -5.89 -16.41
C LYS A 216 -23.72 -6.85 -17.38
N GLU A 217 -23.45 -6.71 -18.68
CA GLU A 217 -24.04 -7.52 -19.75
C GLU A 217 -23.19 -8.74 -20.14
N ILE A 218 -22.00 -8.90 -19.55
CA ILE A 218 -21.00 -9.92 -19.92
C ILE A 218 -21.13 -11.17 -19.02
N PRO A 219 -20.99 -12.41 -19.57
CA PRO A 219 -21.10 -13.65 -18.81
C PRO A 219 -20.20 -13.75 -17.57
N ALA A 220 -20.58 -14.63 -16.63
CA ALA A 220 -19.93 -14.83 -15.33
C ALA A 220 -18.45 -15.27 -15.40
N GLU A 221 -17.95 -15.68 -16.56
CA GLU A 221 -16.58 -16.17 -16.77
C GLU A 221 -15.51 -15.05 -16.65
N GLU A 222 -15.92 -13.77 -16.71
CA GLU A 222 -15.03 -12.61 -16.47
C GLU A 222 -15.12 -12.02 -15.04
N GLU A 223 -15.74 -12.73 -14.09
CA GLU A 223 -15.96 -12.21 -12.73
C GLU A 223 -14.66 -11.82 -12.00
N ALA A 224 -13.55 -12.52 -12.28
CA ALA A 224 -12.24 -12.19 -11.71
C ALA A 224 -11.74 -10.81 -12.19
N LEU A 225 -11.87 -10.50 -13.48
CA LEU A 225 -11.47 -9.20 -14.04
C LEU A 225 -12.40 -8.08 -13.56
N ARG A 226 -13.69 -8.37 -13.41
CA ARG A 226 -14.68 -7.47 -12.84
C ARG A 226 -14.36 -7.13 -11.39
N LYS A 227 -13.97 -8.13 -10.60
CA LYS A 227 -13.47 -7.96 -9.23
C LYS A 227 -12.23 -7.06 -9.17
N ASP A 228 -11.22 -7.31 -10.02
CA ASP A 228 -10.01 -6.48 -10.06
C ASP A 228 -10.32 -5.02 -10.42
N THR A 229 -11.29 -4.80 -11.31
CA THR A 229 -11.76 -3.46 -11.70
C THR A 229 -12.48 -2.76 -10.54
N ARG A 230 -13.33 -3.48 -9.79
CA ARG A 230 -13.98 -2.95 -8.58
C ARG A 230 -12.96 -2.60 -7.50
N LEU A 231 -11.97 -3.46 -7.27
CA LEU A 231 -10.90 -3.18 -6.31
C LEU A 231 -10.10 -1.93 -6.69
N LEU A 232 -9.74 -1.77 -7.97
CA LEU A 232 -9.05 -0.57 -8.44
C LEU A 232 -9.91 0.70 -8.25
N LEU A 233 -11.23 0.62 -8.43
CA LEU A 233 -12.14 1.73 -8.13
C LEU A 233 -12.11 2.09 -6.64
N GLY A 234 -12.14 1.08 -5.76
CA GLY A 234 -11.99 1.26 -4.32
C GLY A 234 -10.69 2.00 -3.94
N LEU A 235 -9.58 1.68 -4.62
CA LEU A 235 -8.28 2.31 -4.39
C LEU A 235 -8.22 3.76 -4.91
N CYS A 236 -8.91 4.04 -6.02
CA CYS A 236 -9.08 5.42 -6.53
C CYS A 236 -9.87 6.27 -5.55
N LEU A 237 -10.98 5.73 -5.03
CA LEU A 237 -11.82 6.38 -4.02
C LEU A 237 -11.06 6.65 -2.73
N ASP A 238 -10.33 5.67 -2.19
CA ASP A 238 -9.47 5.85 -1.01
C ASP A 238 -8.42 6.97 -1.24
N SER A 239 -7.70 6.92 -2.36
CA SER A 239 -6.67 7.92 -2.66
C SER A 239 -7.24 9.34 -2.81
N ARG A 240 -8.40 9.49 -3.46
CA ARG A 240 -9.10 10.77 -3.55
C ARG A 240 -9.63 11.21 -2.18
N ALA A 241 -10.14 10.29 -1.37
CA ALA A 241 -10.62 10.57 -0.02
C ALA A 241 -9.50 11.16 0.85
N ARG A 242 -8.29 10.57 0.80
CA ARG A 242 -7.10 11.10 1.47
C ARG A 242 -6.76 12.51 1.03
N TYR A 243 -6.74 12.77 -0.28
CA TYR A 243 -6.49 14.11 -0.83
C TYR A 243 -7.56 15.13 -0.39
N ARG A 244 -8.83 14.73 -0.37
CA ARG A 244 -9.93 15.58 0.08
C ARG A 244 -9.88 15.83 1.58
N ALA A 245 -9.49 14.84 2.37
CA ALA A 245 -9.30 14.99 3.81
C ALA A 245 -8.16 15.98 4.12
N SER A 246 -7.02 15.88 3.43
CA SER A 246 -5.88 16.78 3.63
C SER A 246 -6.18 18.22 3.19
N THR A 247 -7.09 18.41 2.24
CA THR A 247 -7.60 19.72 1.80
C THR A 247 -8.86 20.17 2.54
N LEU A 248 -9.23 19.52 3.65
CA LEU A 248 -10.36 19.82 4.51
C LEU A 248 -11.76 19.73 3.85
N HIS A 249 -11.87 19.04 2.72
CA HIS A 249 -13.14 18.65 2.09
C HIS A 249 -13.75 17.41 2.76
N LEU A 250 -13.90 17.47 4.08
CA LEU A 250 -14.19 16.30 4.94
C LEU A 250 -15.47 15.57 4.54
N LYS A 251 -16.53 16.29 4.16
CA LYS A 251 -17.80 15.66 3.76
C LYS A 251 -17.63 14.78 2.52
N GLN A 252 -16.91 15.26 1.52
CA GLN A 252 -16.63 14.50 0.29
C GLN A 252 -15.66 13.35 0.55
N ALA A 253 -14.65 13.57 1.40
CA ALA A 253 -13.74 12.51 1.85
C ALA A 253 -14.50 11.35 2.52
N GLY A 254 -15.45 11.66 3.42
CA GLY A 254 -16.27 10.65 4.09
C GLY A 254 -17.12 9.82 3.10
N GLN A 255 -17.67 10.47 2.06
CA GLN A 255 -18.43 9.77 1.00
C GLN A 255 -17.53 8.82 0.19
N ASP A 256 -16.33 9.28 -0.15
CA ASP A 256 -15.35 8.47 -0.88
C ASP A 256 -14.87 7.28 -0.05
N TYR A 257 -14.51 7.50 1.22
CA TYR A 257 -14.12 6.43 2.13
C TYR A 257 -15.25 5.41 2.35
N GLN A 258 -16.49 5.86 2.53
CA GLN A 258 -17.64 4.95 2.66
C GLN A 258 -17.83 4.08 1.42
N SER A 259 -17.65 4.67 0.23
CA SER A 259 -17.76 3.95 -1.04
C SER A 259 -16.63 2.94 -1.22
N ALA A 260 -15.39 3.34 -0.92
CA ALA A 260 -14.22 2.45 -0.92
C ALA A 260 -14.39 1.30 0.08
N LEU A 261 -14.89 1.58 1.29
CA LEU A 261 -15.15 0.59 2.33
C LEU A 261 -16.18 -0.45 1.89
N ASN A 262 -17.26 -0.01 1.24
CA ASN A 262 -18.30 -0.91 0.73
C ASN A 262 -17.74 -1.88 -0.32
N ILE A 263 -16.95 -1.36 -1.27
CA ILE A 263 -16.25 -2.18 -2.28
C ILE A 263 -15.33 -3.19 -1.60
N CYS A 264 -14.47 -2.73 -0.67
CA CYS A 264 -13.49 -3.60 -0.02
C CYS A 264 -14.17 -4.70 0.80
N ARG A 265 -15.23 -4.38 1.56
CA ARG A 265 -16.02 -5.36 2.30
C ARG A 265 -16.65 -6.41 1.39
N GLN A 266 -17.20 -5.99 0.25
CA GLN A 266 -17.85 -6.89 -0.71
C GLN A 266 -16.84 -7.84 -1.36
N GLU A 267 -15.69 -7.32 -1.80
CA GLU A 267 -14.72 -8.09 -2.61
C GLU A 267 -13.70 -8.88 -1.78
N GLN A 268 -13.40 -8.42 -0.55
CA GLN A 268 -12.31 -8.96 0.29
C GLN A 268 -12.76 -9.39 1.69
N GLY A 269 -13.96 -8.98 2.13
CA GLY A 269 -14.52 -9.35 3.43
C GLY A 269 -14.13 -8.41 4.57
N ASN A 270 -14.85 -8.53 5.69
CA ASN A 270 -14.77 -7.58 6.81
C ASN A 270 -13.46 -7.60 7.59
N THR A 271 -12.71 -8.70 7.55
CA THR A 271 -11.44 -8.87 8.27
C THR A 271 -10.23 -8.61 7.39
N HIS A 272 -10.41 -8.17 6.15
CA HIS A 272 -9.28 -7.84 5.28
C HIS A 272 -8.54 -6.60 5.81
N PRO A 273 -7.18 -6.55 5.82
CA PRO A 273 -6.42 -5.40 6.33
C PRO A 273 -6.90 -4.07 5.76
N GLN A 274 -7.09 -3.99 4.44
CA GLN A 274 -7.57 -2.77 3.77
C GLN A 274 -8.98 -2.35 4.24
N THR A 275 -9.86 -3.30 4.58
CA THR A 275 -11.19 -2.96 5.14
C THR A 275 -11.04 -2.30 6.50
N LEU A 276 -10.16 -2.81 7.35
CA LEU A 276 -9.92 -2.24 8.69
C LEU A 276 -9.28 -0.86 8.61
N VAL A 277 -8.34 -0.66 7.68
CA VAL A 277 -7.74 0.65 7.39
C VAL A 277 -8.81 1.65 6.95
N LEU A 278 -9.67 1.28 5.99
CA LEU A 278 -10.76 2.15 5.52
C LEU A 278 -11.77 2.50 6.62
N MET A 279 -12.07 1.57 7.53
CA MET A 279 -12.90 1.86 8.69
C MET A 279 -12.25 2.90 9.62
N SER A 280 -10.94 2.76 9.86
CA SER A 280 -10.17 3.70 10.69
C SER A 280 -10.05 5.09 10.06
N ASP A 281 -9.79 5.15 8.75
CA ASP A 281 -9.67 6.40 8.02
C ASP A 281 -11.02 7.13 7.93
N LEU A 282 -12.13 6.39 7.71
CA LEU A 282 -13.48 6.96 7.78
C LEU A 282 -13.82 7.46 9.18
N ALA A 283 -13.46 6.71 10.24
CA ALA A 283 -13.65 7.14 11.62
C ALA A 283 -12.89 8.43 11.92
N THR A 284 -11.66 8.56 11.42
CA THR A 284 -10.86 9.78 11.52
C THR A 284 -11.55 10.97 10.83
N VAL A 285 -12.13 10.77 9.65
CA VAL A 285 -12.88 11.84 8.97
C VAL A 285 -14.15 12.23 9.73
N LEU A 286 -14.87 11.27 10.31
CA LEU A 286 -16.05 11.54 11.15
C LEU A 286 -15.67 12.33 12.41
N ASP A 287 -14.55 11.97 13.04
CA ASP A 287 -14.00 12.68 14.20
C ASP A 287 -13.63 14.14 13.85
N LEU A 288 -12.98 14.36 12.72
CA LEU A 288 -12.68 15.72 12.22
C LEU A 288 -13.95 16.52 11.88
N GLN A 289 -15.06 15.86 11.57
CA GLN A 289 -16.38 16.50 11.40
C GLN A 289 -17.10 16.78 12.73
N GLY A 290 -16.57 16.32 13.86
CA GLY A 290 -17.20 16.40 15.18
C GLY A 290 -18.22 15.30 15.46
N HIS A 291 -18.31 14.28 14.59
CA HIS A 291 -19.22 13.14 14.73
C HIS A 291 -18.57 12.03 15.58
N TYR A 292 -18.21 12.36 16.83
CA TYR A 292 -17.41 11.48 17.69
C TYR A 292 -18.05 10.13 17.99
N ASP A 293 -19.37 10.08 18.18
CA ASP A 293 -20.07 8.84 18.48
C ASP A 293 -20.04 7.85 17.32
N ASP A 294 -20.32 8.33 16.11
CA ASP A 294 -20.26 7.52 14.88
C ASP A 294 -18.83 7.04 14.62
N ALA A 295 -17.84 7.92 14.83
CA ALA A 295 -16.42 7.59 14.72
C ALA A 295 -16.01 6.47 15.70
N LEU A 296 -16.42 6.57 16.96
CA LEU A 296 -16.13 5.58 18.00
C LEU A 296 -16.76 4.22 17.70
N VAL A 297 -18.00 4.18 17.23
CA VAL A 297 -18.66 2.93 16.82
C VAL A 297 -17.87 2.24 15.71
N LEU A 298 -17.45 3.01 14.71
CA LEU A 298 -16.75 2.47 13.54
C LEU A 298 -15.34 1.97 13.89
N VAL A 299 -14.54 2.74 14.62
CA VAL A 299 -13.18 2.34 15.00
C VAL A 299 -13.20 1.18 16.01
N GLN A 300 -14.17 1.13 16.91
CA GLN A 300 -14.35 0.00 17.84
C GLN A 300 -14.62 -1.29 17.07
N GLN A 301 -15.51 -1.24 16.07
CA GLN A 301 -15.74 -2.38 15.19
C GLN A 301 -14.45 -2.84 14.48
N ALA A 302 -13.63 -1.90 14.01
CA ALA A 302 -12.34 -2.23 13.38
C ALA A 302 -11.38 -2.90 14.37
N VAL A 303 -11.28 -2.39 15.60
CA VAL A 303 -10.44 -2.96 16.67
C VAL A 303 -10.88 -4.39 17.02
N ASP A 304 -12.19 -4.64 17.16
CA ASP A 304 -12.70 -5.96 17.52
C ASP A 304 -12.48 -6.99 16.40
N LEU A 305 -12.73 -6.60 15.15
CA LEU A 305 -12.41 -7.42 13.98
C LEU A 305 -10.90 -7.70 13.90
N SER A 306 -10.08 -6.67 14.11
CA SER A 306 -8.61 -6.78 14.13
C SER A 306 -8.12 -7.80 15.15
N ARG A 307 -8.66 -7.75 16.38
CA ARG A 307 -8.33 -8.66 17.47
C ARG A 307 -8.75 -10.10 17.15
N SER A 308 -9.93 -10.30 16.55
CA SER A 308 -10.43 -11.63 16.20
C SER A 308 -9.59 -12.32 15.12
N ALA A 309 -9.03 -11.55 14.19
CA ALA A 309 -8.25 -12.05 13.07
C ALA A 309 -6.73 -12.06 13.33
N GLY A 310 -6.26 -11.50 14.45
CA GLY A 310 -4.83 -11.46 14.80
C GLY A 310 -4.00 -10.55 13.90
N HIS A 311 -4.53 -9.39 13.52
CA HIS A 311 -3.82 -8.45 12.63
C HIS A 311 -2.60 -7.79 13.30
N PRO A 312 -1.47 -7.65 12.58
CA PRO A 312 -0.24 -7.07 13.13
C PRO A 312 -0.38 -5.59 13.50
N ASP A 313 -1.28 -4.86 12.85
CA ASP A 313 -1.42 -3.40 12.99
C ASP A 313 -2.52 -2.97 13.97
N GLN A 314 -2.90 -3.86 14.91
CA GLN A 314 -3.92 -3.59 15.91
C GLN A 314 -3.61 -2.33 16.74
N HIS A 315 -2.32 -2.04 17.00
CA HIS A 315 -1.88 -0.87 17.75
C HIS A 315 -2.24 0.45 17.07
N ILE A 316 -2.28 0.49 15.74
CA ILE A 316 -2.66 1.70 14.98
C ILE A 316 -4.16 2.00 15.19
N LEU A 317 -5.02 0.98 15.07
CA LEU A 317 -6.46 1.13 15.28
C LEU A 317 -6.79 1.59 16.70
N MET A 318 -6.09 1.04 17.69
CA MET A 318 -6.24 1.43 19.10
C MET A 318 -5.76 2.85 19.38
N GLY A 319 -4.63 3.25 18.77
CA GLY A 319 -4.14 4.64 18.85
C GLY A 319 -5.16 5.63 18.28
N ASN A 320 -5.75 5.32 17.13
CA ASN A 320 -6.79 6.16 16.52
C ASN A 320 -8.03 6.24 17.41
N MET A 321 -8.49 5.11 17.96
CA MET A 321 -9.61 5.10 18.91
C MET A 321 -9.32 5.99 20.15
N ALA A 322 -8.10 5.93 20.69
CA ALA A 322 -7.69 6.78 21.80
C ALA A 322 -7.67 8.28 21.43
N GLY A 323 -7.26 8.62 20.20
CA GLY A 323 -7.35 9.98 19.65
C GLY A 323 -8.78 10.51 19.60
N ILE A 324 -9.72 9.72 19.10
CA ILE A 324 -11.14 10.10 19.03
C ILE A 324 -11.73 10.27 20.44
N LEU A 325 -11.37 9.40 21.39
CA LEU A 325 -11.77 9.54 22.80
C LEU A 325 -11.22 10.83 23.42
N LEU A 326 -9.96 11.17 23.13
CA LEU A 326 -9.33 12.41 23.56
C LEU A 326 -10.07 13.64 23.01
N HIS A 327 -10.45 13.65 21.73
CA HIS A 327 -11.23 14.73 21.12
C HIS A 327 -12.62 14.87 21.74
N LYS A 328 -13.28 13.75 22.05
CA LYS A 328 -14.56 13.74 22.78
C LYS A 328 -14.44 14.18 24.26
N GLY A 329 -13.23 14.23 24.81
CA GLY A 329 -12.98 14.60 26.21
C GLY A 329 -13.03 13.44 27.20
N HIS A 330 -13.09 12.20 26.71
CA HIS A 330 -13.06 10.97 27.52
C HIS A 330 -11.60 10.61 27.87
N LEU A 331 -10.97 11.45 28.69
CA LEU A 331 -9.52 11.40 28.94
C LEU A 331 -9.05 10.10 29.60
N GLU A 332 -9.84 9.54 30.53
CA GLU A 332 -9.50 8.32 31.24
C GLU A 332 -9.47 7.10 30.31
N ASP A 333 -10.48 6.96 29.45
CA ASP A 333 -10.52 5.90 28.43
C ASP A 333 -9.41 6.08 27.38
N ALA A 334 -9.13 7.32 26.97
CA ALA A 334 -8.05 7.62 26.04
C ALA A 334 -6.68 7.15 26.58
N VAL A 335 -6.37 7.40 27.86
CA VAL A 335 -5.12 6.88 28.48
C VAL A 335 -5.06 5.36 28.42
N ARG A 336 -6.16 4.67 28.75
CA ARG A 336 -6.21 3.20 28.73
C ARG A 336 -5.87 2.65 27.35
N PHE A 337 -6.53 3.15 26.30
CA PHE A 337 -6.30 2.69 24.93
C PHE A 337 -4.93 3.08 24.39
N TYR A 338 -4.43 4.29 24.68
CA TYR A 338 -3.06 4.66 24.33
C TYR A 338 -2.03 3.75 25.00
N GLN A 339 -2.21 3.37 26.26
CA GLN A 339 -1.27 2.47 26.94
C GLN A 339 -1.27 1.06 26.34
N GLU A 340 -2.44 0.54 25.95
CA GLU A 340 -2.56 -0.75 25.25
C GLU A 340 -1.89 -0.68 23.86
N ALA A 341 -2.17 0.39 23.09
CA ALA A 341 -1.53 0.65 21.80
C ALA A 341 -0.01 0.76 21.92
N LEU A 342 0.50 1.44 22.95
CA LEU A 342 1.94 1.60 23.20
C LEU A 342 2.62 0.25 23.41
N ASN A 343 2.02 -0.61 24.24
CA ASN A 343 2.56 -1.93 24.53
C ASN A 343 2.62 -2.80 23.27
N LEU A 344 1.56 -2.78 22.46
CA LEU A 344 1.50 -3.54 21.19
C LEU A 344 2.50 -2.98 20.16
N ALA A 345 2.59 -1.66 20.01
CA ALA A 345 3.55 -1.02 19.11
C ALA A 345 5.01 -1.37 19.47
N GLN A 346 5.34 -1.41 20.76
CA GLN A 346 6.67 -1.85 21.23
C GLN A 346 6.94 -3.32 20.92
N GLN A 347 5.95 -4.20 21.08
CA GLN A 347 6.08 -5.62 20.73
C GLN A 347 6.27 -5.82 19.22
N ALA A 348 5.60 -5.01 18.41
CA ALA A 348 5.74 -5.00 16.95
C ALA A 348 7.07 -4.36 16.47
N GLY A 349 7.75 -3.61 17.33
CA GLY A 349 8.93 -2.81 16.94
C GLY A 349 8.57 -1.61 16.05
N ASP A 350 7.32 -1.14 16.12
CA ASP A 350 6.84 0.02 15.38
C ASP A 350 7.14 1.31 16.15
N GLN A 351 8.34 1.86 15.91
CA GLN A 351 8.81 3.05 16.63
C GLN A 351 7.98 4.30 16.33
N GLU A 352 7.40 4.44 15.14
CA GLU A 352 6.59 5.61 14.81
C GLU A 352 5.26 5.57 15.55
N ALA A 353 4.61 4.41 15.59
CA ALA A 353 3.41 4.27 16.39
C ALA A 353 3.69 4.53 17.87
N VAL A 354 4.85 4.09 18.39
CA VAL A 354 5.30 4.44 19.73
C VAL A 354 5.38 5.96 19.91
N ASP A 355 6.03 6.67 19.00
CA ASP A 355 6.20 8.12 19.09
C ASP A 355 4.85 8.86 19.04
N LYS A 356 3.96 8.47 18.11
CA LYS A 356 2.60 9.03 17.97
C LYS A 356 1.74 8.79 19.22
N VAL A 357 1.77 7.57 19.75
CA VAL A 357 1.02 7.23 20.97
C VAL A 357 1.56 8.01 22.18
N GLN A 358 2.87 8.20 22.28
CA GLN A 358 3.47 9.03 23.32
C GLN A 358 3.07 10.50 23.22
N GLU A 359 2.95 11.04 22.00
CA GLU A 359 2.41 12.38 21.77
C GLU A 359 0.96 12.49 22.25
N GLY A 360 0.10 11.53 21.88
CA GLY A 360 -1.27 11.44 22.37
C GLY A 360 -1.36 11.41 23.90
N LEU A 361 -0.50 10.62 24.55
CA LEU A 361 -0.43 10.57 26.03
C LEU A 361 0.03 11.90 26.65
N LYS A 362 0.91 12.66 25.99
CA LYS A 362 1.31 14.00 26.45
C LYS A 362 0.14 14.98 26.37
N GLU A 363 -0.61 14.94 25.27
CA GLU A 363 -1.79 15.80 25.09
C GLU A 363 -2.89 15.48 26.12
N VAL A 364 -3.15 14.19 26.39
CA VAL A 364 -4.10 13.79 27.45
C VAL A 364 -3.67 14.33 28.82
N LYS A 365 -2.37 14.32 29.14
CA LYS A 365 -1.85 14.89 30.40
C LYS A 365 -2.07 16.40 30.49
N LYS A 366 -1.83 17.11 29.39
CA LYS A 366 -2.04 18.55 29.30
C LYS A 366 -3.52 18.91 29.55
N ARG A 367 -4.46 18.31 28.83
CA ARG A 367 -5.91 18.56 29.03
C ARG A 367 -6.39 18.19 30.42
N ASN A 368 -5.84 17.13 31.01
CA ASN A 368 -6.14 16.76 32.39
C ASN A 368 -5.67 17.80 33.42
N GLN A 369 -4.55 18.47 33.15
CA GLN A 369 -4.07 19.54 34.02
C GLN A 369 -4.94 20.80 33.88
N GLU A 370 -5.26 21.19 32.66
CA GLU A 370 -6.15 22.32 32.36
C GLU A 370 -7.51 22.14 33.05
N ARG A 371 -8.14 20.96 32.90
CA ARG A 371 -9.41 20.62 33.58
C ARG A 371 -9.33 20.77 35.10
N LYS A 372 -8.23 20.34 35.73
CA LYS A 372 -8.03 20.48 37.19
C LYS A 372 -7.81 21.92 37.61
N GLU A 373 -7.17 22.74 36.78
CA GLU A 373 -6.97 24.16 37.04
C GLU A 373 -8.28 24.93 36.93
N GLU A 374 -9.11 24.62 35.93
CA GLU A 374 -10.47 25.16 35.76
C GLU A 374 -11.38 24.79 36.94
N GLU A 375 -11.39 23.52 37.36
CA GLU A 375 -12.14 23.07 38.54
C GLU A 375 -11.71 23.86 39.79
N LYS A 376 -10.40 24.01 40.02
CA LYS A 376 -9.89 24.80 41.16
C LYS A 376 -10.26 26.28 41.07
N ALA A 377 -10.32 26.84 39.87
CA ALA A 377 -10.73 28.22 39.67
C ALA A 377 -12.23 28.41 39.92
N ALA A 378 -13.07 27.44 39.54
CA ALA A 378 -14.51 27.47 39.77
C ALA A 378 -14.90 27.30 41.26
N LEU A 379 -14.02 26.69 42.07
CA LEU A 379 -14.21 26.57 43.52
C LEU A 379 -13.76 27.81 44.33
N LYS A 380 -13.08 28.77 43.70
CA LYS A 380 -12.65 30.04 44.32
C LYS A 380 -13.62 31.15 43.96
#